data_AF-A0A428YBZ0-F1
#
_entry.id   AF-A0A428YBZ0-F1
#
_cell.length_a   1.000
_cell.length_b   1.000
_cell.length_c   1.000
_cell.angle_alpha   90.00
_cell.angle_beta   90.00
_cell.angle_gamma   90.00
#
_symmetry.space_group_name_H-M   'P 1'
#
loop_
_entity.id
_entity.type
_entity.pdbx_description
1 polymer ?
#
loop_
_entity_poly.entity_id
_entity_poly.type
_entity_poly.pdbx_seq_one_letter_code
_entity_poly.pdbx_strand_id
1 'polypeptide(L)'
;MTGALFAAAVAAGSLSLPATARAAIPSTSCQPGGVTTADTAIARGLRSSMTGKRMGRSVNGYNISCARSIVRQVLSRGLPARAAVIAVTTAIAESTLHNYTLAVDHDSLGLFQQRPSMGWGRPEQLLDPGFATDAFLNKMIRLYPGNGWMAGDIGQISQRVQVSGYPAAYSPEANDARLIVGQLWTSSVAVTPNAKQATPKESTPKESTSKKPTGPFSKSLLKAVPGLPAAFDDRHQVLLADWNGDGHADLVVVEQSGTASGATEVRVMSGANNFQNLLLHTAIPMGPTDARYVFSMADWNFDGRFDLVVTQKSGTASGHTEVRVLDGASYLRRYLQETITPLGPTGDCHAFTAADWNADGRPDMAVVQKCGTASGHTEVRVLDGASNLQRYLQESATPLGKTDARHTFSVADWNGDLNLDLVVTQKSGPKSNETVLRVLDGASQFRGFLLKKSTAKVSTDDRHSLAVVDWNRDGRLDLVVVQKWGMAGGRTEARILAG
;
A
#
# COMPACT_ATOMS: atom_id res chain seq x y z
N MET A 1 -39.36 -91.72 -2.60
CA MET A 1 -39.95 -90.44 -2.15
C MET A 1 -38.95 -89.34 -2.45
N THR A 2 -39.23 -88.60 -3.50
CA THR A 2 -38.42 -87.54 -4.11
C THR A 2 -38.75 -86.20 -3.46
N GLY A 3 -37.76 -85.48 -2.94
CA GLY A 3 -37.89 -84.12 -2.43
C GLY A 3 -37.40 -83.09 -3.45
N ALA A 4 -38.28 -82.18 -3.86
CA ALA A 4 -37.96 -81.04 -4.71
C ALA A 4 -37.76 -79.78 -3.86
N LEU A 5 -36.59 -79.13 -3.98
CA LEU A 5 -36.34 -77.78 -3.49
C LEU A 5 -36.67 -76.76 -4.59
N PHE A 6 -37.51 -75.78 -4.27
CA PHE A 6 -37.71 -74.58 -5.09
C PHE A 6 -36.60 -73.56 -4.83
N ALA A 7 -35.92 -73.12 -5.90
CA ALA A 7 -35.00 -71.99 -5.89
C ALA A 7 -35.75 -70.73 -6.34
N ALA A 8 -35.73 -69.68 -5.51
CA ALA A 8 -36.18 -68.34 -5.88
C ALA A 8 -34.96 -67.50 -6.31
N ALA A 9 -34.98 -67.00 -7.54
CA ALA A 9 -33.96 -66.10 -8.07
C ALA A 9 -34.18 -64.67 -7.54
N VAL A 10 -33.16 -64.08 -6.91
CA VAL A 10 -33.12 -62.65 -6.59
C VAL A 10 -32.17 -61.98 -7.59
N ALA A 11 -32.72 -61.11 -8.43
CA ALA A 11 -31.96 -60.29 -9.36
C ALA A 11 -31.20 -59.19 -8.61
N ALA A 12 -29.87 -59.21 -8.68
CA ALA A 12 -29.03 -58.13 -8.19
C ALA A 12 -29.03 -56.97 -9.19
N GLY A 13 -29.82 -55.93 -8.92
CA GLY A 13 -29.72 -54.65 -9.63
C GLY A 13 -28.51 -53.87 -9.11
N SER A 14 -27.52 -53.65 -9.97
CA SER A 14 -26.41 -52.72 -9.71
C SER A 14 -26.93 -51.28 -9.72
N LEU A 15 -27.05 -50.67 -8.53
CA LEU A 15 -27.22 -49.22 -8.42
C LEU A 15 -25.91 -48.53 -8.81
N SER A 16 -25.88 -47.95 -10.01
CA SER A 16 -24.87 -46.96 -10.38
C SER A 16 -25.13 -45.67 -9.61
N LEU A 17 -24.27 -45.34 -8.66
CA LEU A 17 -24.25 -44.01 -8.04
C LEU A 17 -23.88 -42.97 -9.11
N PRO A 18 -24.60 -41.84 -9.22
CA PRO A 18 -24.20 -40.78 -10.15
C PRO A 18 -22.86 -40.19 -9.70
N ALA A 19 -21.95 -39.97 -10.66
CA ALA A 19 -20.72 -39.24 -10.42
C ALA A 19 -21.05 -37.89 -9.77
N THR A 20 -20.46 -37.61 -8.62
CA THR A 20 -20.63 -36.33 -7.92
C THR A 20 -20.13 -35.20 -8.83
N ALA A 21 -21.05 -34.35 -9.30
CA ALA A 21 -20.69 -33.10 -9.95
C ALA A 21 -19.91 -32.26 -8.93
N ARG A 22 -18.62 -32.09 -9.14
CA ARG A 22 -17.80 -31.17 -8.34
C ARG A 22 -18.35 -29.77 -8.57
N ALA A 23 -18.92 -29.15 -7.54
CA ALA A 23 -19.46 -27.79 -7.64
C ALA A 23 -18.38 -26.83 -8.18
N ALA A 24 -18.74 -26.03 -9.18
CA ALA A 24 -17.83 -25.03 -9.72
C ALA A 24 -17.48 -24.00 -8.64
N ILE A 25 -16.20 -23.62 -8.54
CA ILE A 25 -15.75 -22.60 -7.59
C ILE A 25 -16.43 -21.27 -7.96
N PRO A 26 -17.11 -20.60 -7.02
CA PRO A 26 -17.75 -19.31 -7.29
C PRO A 26 -16.76 -18.27 -7.82
N SER A 27 -17.18 -17.49 -8.83
CA SER A 27 -16.38 -16.44 -9.46
C SER A 27 -17.18 -15.16 -9.70
N THR A 28 -16.53 -14.00 -9.64
CA THR A 28 -17.16 -12.70 -9.90
C THR A 28 -16.72 -12.08 -11.24
N SER A 29 -17.38 -11.00 -11.67
CA SER A 29 -17.01 -10.26 -12.87
C SER A 29 -15.64 -9.61 -12.70
N CYS A 30 -14.83 -9.62 -13.77
CA CYS A 30 -13.52 -8.97 -13.75
C CYS A 30 -13.54 -7.47 -14.09
N GLN A 31 -14.69 -6.95 -14.55
CA GLN A 31 -14.86 -5.54 -14.88
C GLN A 31 -16.29 -5.04 -14.65
N PRO A 32 -16.45 -3.74 -14.36
CA PRO A 32 -17.74 -3.07 -14.51
C PRO A 32 -18.26 -3.24 -15.95
N GLY A 33 -19.50 -3.72 -16.09
CA GLY A 33 -20.13 -4.01 -17.40
C GLY A 33 -19.95 -5.44 -17.92
N GLY A 34 -19.16 -6.28 -17.23
CA GLY A 34 -19.09 -7.72 -17.50
C GLY A 34 -18.53 -8.09 -18.88
N VAL A 35 -19.00 -9.21 -19.41
CA VAL A 35 -18.58 -9.77 -20.70
C VAL A 35 -19.21 -9.00 -21.85
N THR A 36 -18.40 -8.58 -22.82
CA THR A 36 -18.88 -7.88 -24.01
C THR A 36 -18.99 -8.80 -25.24
N THR A 37 -19.68 -8.35 -26.28
CA THR A 37 -19.73 -9.04 -27.58
C THR A 37 -18.34 -9.16 -28.21
N ALA A 38 -17.48 -8.15 -28.02
CA ALA A 38 -16.10 -8.18 -28.49
C ALA A 38 -15.28 -9.27 -27.77
N ASP A 39 -15.44 -9.41 -26.45
CA ASP A 39 -14.78 -10.47 -25.68
C ASP A 39 -15.17 -11.87 -26.20
N THR A 40 -16.46 -12.05 -26.52
CA THR A 40 -16.99 -13.31 -27.06
C THR A 40 -16.47 -13.59 -28.48
N ALA A 41 -16.34 -12.56 -29.31
CA ALA A 41 -15.79 -12.68 -30.66
C ALA A 41 -14.29 -13.05 -30.64
N ILE A 42 -13.50 -12.38 -29.79
CA ILE A 42 -12.08 -12.70 -29.58
C ILE A 42 -11.94 -14.16 -29.14
N ALA A 43 -12.71 -14.58 -28.12
CA ALA A 43 -12.65 -15.96 -27.64
C ALA A 43 -12.93 -16.96 -28.78
N ARG A 44 -13.99 -16.74 -29.56
CA ARG A 44 -14.35 -17.62 -30.69
C ARG A 44 -13.23 -17.70 -31.73
N GLY A 45 -12.60 -16.57 -32.05
CA GLY A 45 -11.50 -16.51 -33.03
C GLY A 45 -10.24 -17.23 -32.56
N LEU A 46 -9.94 -17.21 -31.25
CA LEU A 46 -8.73 -17.81 -30.70
C LEU A 46 -8.82 -19.31 -30.44
N ARG A 47 -10.02 -19.87 -30.21
CA ARG A 47 -10.24 -21.26 -29.76
C ARG A 47 -9.44 -22.32 -30.50
N SER A 48 -9.38 -22.27 -31.83
CA SER A 48 -8.69 -23.29 -32.63
C SER A 48 -7.16 -23.25 -32.47
N SER A 49 -6.62 -22.10 -32.09
CA SER A 49 -5.18 -21.83 -31.97
C SER A 49 -4.64 -21.99 -30.55
N MET A 50 -5.52 -22.15 -29.56
CA MET A 50 -5.14 -22.30 -28.16
C MET A 50 -4.80 -23.75 -27.82
N THR A 51 -3.65 -23.94 -27.19
CA THR A 51 -3.04 -25.25 -26.90
C THR A 51 -2.61 -25.39 -25.44
N GLY A 52 -2.88 -24.39 -24.59
CA GLY A 52 -2.61 -24.42 -23.16
C GLY A 52 -3.32 -25.59 -22.47
N LYS A 53 -2.75 -26.07 -21.36
CA LYS A 53 -3.24 -27.27 -20.67
C LYS A 53 -4.45 -26.97 -19.79
N ARG A 54 -4.49 -25.78 -19.17
CA ARG A 54 -5.57 -25.40 -18.24
C ARG A 54 -6.80 -24.87 -18.97
N MET A 55 -6.60 -23.88 -19.83
CA MET A 55 -7.71 -23.23 -20.55
C MET A 55 -7.85 -23.80 -21.97
N GLY A 56 -6.80 -23.66 -22.79
CA GLY A 56 -6.80 -24.14 -24.17
C GLY A 56 -8.06 -23.74 -24.96
N ARG A 57 -8.66 -24.72 -25.62
CA ARG A 57 -9.86 -24.53 -26.46
C ARG A 57 -11.14 -24.18 -25.67
N SER A 58 -11.12 -24.24 -24.35
CA SER A 58 -12.27 -23.90 -23.49
C SER A 58 -12.45 -22.40 -23.28
N VAL A 59 -11.56 -21.56 -23.86
CA VAL A 59 -11.67 -20.10 -23.77
C VAL A 59 -13.07 -19.59 -24.14
N ASN A 60 -13.57 -18.65 -23.37
CA ASN A 60 -14.85 -18.00 -23.57
C ASN A 60 -14.77 -16.49 -23.29
N GLY A 61 -15.88 -15.78 -23.51
CA GLY A 61 -15.92 -14.32 -23.33
C GLY A 61 -15.62 -13.85 -21.90
N TYR A 62 -15.89 -14.67 -20.88
CA TYR A 62 -15.53 -14.36 -19.50
C TYR A 62 -14.01 -14.39 -19.30
N ASN A 63 -13.31 -15.40 -19.82
CA ASN A 63 -11.84 -15.43 -19.74
C ASN A 63 -11.22 -14.21 -20.44
N ILE A 64 -11.77 -13.82 -21.61
CA ILE A 64 -11.29 -12.64 -22.34
C ILE A 64 -11.61 -11.34 -21.60
N SER A 65 -12.76 -11.20 -20.94
CA SER A 65 -13.06 -9.99 -20.16
C SER A 65 -12.12 -9.84 -18.95
N CYS A 66 -11.73 -10.95 -18.32
CA CYS A 66 -10.71 -10.96 -17.27
C CYS A 66 -9.33 -10.61 -17.79
N ALA A 67 -8.89 -11.21 -18.90
CA ALA A 67 -7.63 -10.84 -19.54
C ALA A 67 -7.61 -9.37 -20.00
N ARG A 68 -8.75 -8.84 -20.47
CA ARG A 68 -8.91 -7.42 -20.82
C ARG A 68 -8.73 -6.51 -19.60
N SER A 69 -9.12 -6.96 -18.40
CA SER A 69 -8.84 -6.22 -17.16
C SER A 69 -7.35 -6.15 -16.86
N ILE A 70 -6.65 -7.28 -16.92
CA ILE A 70 -5.19 -7.35 -16.75
C ILE A 70 -4.48 -6.46 -17.78
N VAL A 71 -4.85 -6.55 -19.06
CA VAL A 71 -4.25 -5.74 -20.14
C VAL A 71 -4.46 -4.24 -19.92
N ARG A 72 -5.67 -3.82 -19.53
CA ARG A 72 -5.94 -2.41 -19.23
C ARG A 72 -5.09 -1.90 -18.07
N GLN A 73 -4.92 -2.70 -17.02
CA GLN A 73 -4.09 -2.32 -15.88
C GLN A 73 -2.60 -2.22 -16.24
N VAL A 74 -2.10 -3.13 -17.08
CA VAL A 74 -0.71 -3.03 -17.59
C VAL A 74 -0.52 -1.76 -18.42
N LEU A 75 -1.52 -1.41 -19.25
CA LEU A 75 -1.51 -0.19 -20.05
C LEU A 75 -1.58 1.09 -19.19
N SER A 76 -2.42 1.11 -18.15
CA SER A 76 -2.52 2.28 -17.25
C SER A 76 -1.20 2.55 -16.53
N ARG A 77 -0.39 1.50 -16.29
CA ARG A 77 0.96 1.59 -15.74
C ARG A 77 2.07 1.90 -16.75
N GLY A 78 1.73 2.09 -18.02
CA GLY A 78 2.71 2.36 -19.07
C GLY A 78 3.69 1.22 -19.33
N LEU A 79 3.36 -0.01 -18.92
CA LEU A 79 4.21 -1.18 -19.09
C LEU A 79 4.04 -1.79 -20.49
N PRO A 80 5.10 -2.39 -21.08
CA PRO A 80 5.04 -2.99 -22.41
C PRO A 80 4.18 -4.26 -22.45
N ALA A 81 3.74 -4.64 -23.66
CA ALA A 81 2.88 -5.81 -23.90
C ALA A 81 3.39 -7.11 -23.26
N ARG A 82 4.71 -7.28 -23.14
CA ARG A 82 5.32 -8.43 -22.49
C ARG A 82 4.89 -8.57 -21.02
N ALA A 83 4.73 -7.48 -20.28
CA ALA A 83 4.23 -7.52 -18.89
C ALA A 83 2.81 -8.10 -18.83
N ALA A 84 1.94 -7.73 -19.79
CA ALA A 84 0.61 -8.31 -19.90
C ALA A 84 0.66 -9.79 -20.27
N VAL A 85 1.56 -10.21 -21.18
CA VAL A 85 1.72 -11.64 -21.48
C VAL A 85 2.12 -12.41 -20.23
N ILE A 86 3.06 -11.91 -19.43
CA ILE A 86 3.50 -12.56 -18.19
C ILE A 86 2.32 -12.62 -17.19
N ALA A 87 1.62 -11.51 -16.94
CA ALA A 87 0.49 -11.47 -16.01
C ALA A 87 -0.67 -12.37 -16.44
N VAL A 88 -1.04 -12.37 -17.73
CA VAL A 88 -2.07 -13.25 -18.26
C VAL A 88 -1.62 -14.72 -18.19
N THR A 89 -0.35 -15.04 -18.48
CA THR A 89 0.19 -16.40 -18.31
C THR A 89 0.00 -16.87 -16.87
N THR A 90 0.34 -16.02 -15.90
CA THR A 90 0.15 -16.31 -14.48
C THR A 90 -1.32 -16.55 -14.17
N ALA A 91 -2.23 -15.64 -14.54
CA ALA A 91 -3.64 -15.79 -14.23
C ALA A 91 -4.30 -17.03 -14.88
N ILE A 92 -3.84 -17.45 -16.07
CA ILE A 92 -4.26 -18.73 -16.67
C ILE A 92 -3.77 -19.90 -15.81
N ALA A 93 -2.50 -19.89 -15.45
CA ALA A 93 -1.91 -20.96 -14.65
C ALA A 93 -2.52 -21.05 -13.24
N GLU A 94 -2.94 -19.95 -12.65
CA GLU A 94 -3.49 -19.94 -11.29
C GLU A 94 -4.97 -20.28 -11.26
N SER A 95 -5.78 -19.59 -12.08
CA SER A 95 -7.25 -19.65 -12.00
C SER A 95 -7.92 -20.03 -13.31
N THR A 96 -7.16 -20.34 -14.37
CA THR A 96 -7.72 -20.48 -15.73
C THR A 96 -8.46 -19.20 -16.15
N LEU A 97 -7.96 -18.02 -15.73
CA LEU A 97 -8.61 -16.71 -15.89
C LEU A 97 -10.02 -16.65 -15.26
N HIS A 98 -10.17 -17.09 -14.01
CA HIS A 98 -11.38 -16.87 -13.22
C HIS A 98 -11.10 -16.06 -11.97
N ASN A 99 -11.96 -15.09 -11.69
CA ASN A 99 -11.85 -14.29 -10.47
C ASN A 99 -12.59 -14.98 -9.32
N TYR A 100 -11.97 -16.01 -8.75
CA TYR A 100 -12.61 -16.85 -7.73
C TYR A 100 -12.84 -16.10 -6.42
N THR A 101 -14.07 -16.13 -5.93
CA THR A 101 -14.49 -15.45 -4.68
C THR A 101 -14.41 -16.34 -3.46
N LEU A 102 -14.12 -17.62 -3.65
CA LEU A 102 -14.01 -18.60 -2.59
C LEU A 102 -12.63 -19.25 -2.65
N ALA A 103 -11.95 -19.29 -1.51
CA ALA A 103 -10.69 -19.98 -1.37
C ALA A 103 -10.91 -21.49 -1.18
N VAL A 104 -10.19 -22.31 -1.97
CA VAL A 104 -10.40 -23.78 -2.03
C VAL A 104 -9.15 -24.57 -1.65
N ASP A 105 -7.97 -23.98 -1.79
CA ASP A 105 -6.67 -24.57 -1.49
C ASP A 105 -5.87 -23.56 -0.66
N HIS A 106 -6.33 -23.31 0.59
CA HIS A 106 -5.96 -22.23 1.55
C HIS A 106 -6.89 -21.00 1.52
N ASP A 107 -6.33 -19.79 1.62
CA ASP A 107 -6.98 -18.48 1.57
C ASP A 107 -6.77 -17.77 0.23
N SER A 108 -6.40 -18.53 -0.81
CA SER A 108 -6.13 -18.03 -2.16
C SER A 108 -7.39 -17.51 -2.83
N LEU A 109 -7.34 -16.27 -3.33
CA LEU A 109 -8.47 -15.58 -3.96
C LEU A 109 -8.11 -14.97 -5.32
N GLY A 110 -9.14 -14.72 -6.11
CA GLY A 110 -9.08 -13.92 -7.33
C GLY A 110 -8.29 -14.51 -8.49
N LEU A 111 -7.99 -13.67 -9.48
CA LEU A 111 -7.39 -14.09 -10.76
C LEU A 111 -6.03 -14.78 -10.62
N PHE A 112 -5.23 -14.33 -9.66
CA PHE A 112 -3.86 -14.80 -9.45
C PHE A 112 -3.76 -15.81 -8.30
N GLN A 113 -4.89 -16.22 -7.70
CA GLN A 113 -4.91 -17.11 -6.52
C GLN A 113 -3.94 -16.63 -5.43
N GLN A 114 -3.94 -15.32 -5.22
CA GLN A 114 -3.09 -14.64 -4.26
C GLN A 114 -3.63 -14.86 -2.84
N ARG A 115 -2.73 -14.94 -1.86
CA ARG A 115 -3.06 -15.27 -0.48
C ARG A 115 -2.90 -14.04 0.43
N PRO A 116 -3.96 -13.59 1.13
CA PRO A 116 -3.84 -12.57 2.17
C PRO A 116 -2.79 -12.93 3.22
N SER A 117 -2.75 -14.18 3.66
CA SER A 117 -1.75 -14.67 4.63
C SER A 117 -0.29 -14.66 4.14
N MET A 118 -0.07 -14.47 2.85
CA MET A 118 1.27 -14.31 2.24
C MET A 118 1.53 -12.86 1.81
N GLY A 119 0.69 -11.93 2.26
CA GLY A 119 0.88 -10.50 2.10
C GLY A 119 0.56 -9.92 0.74
N TRP A 120 -0.22 -10.64 -0.07
CA TRP A 120 -0.60 -10.13 -1.38
C TRP A 120 -1.65 -9.00 -1.36
N GLY A 121 -2.34 -8.82 -0.23
CA GLY A 121 -3.43 -7.86 -0.06
C GLY A 121 -4.60 -8.46 0.73
N ARG A 122 -5.59 -7.64 1.07
CA ARG A 122 -6.79 -8.07 1.79
C ARG A 122 -7.71 -8.92 0.89
N PRO A 123 -8.57 -9.80 1.45
CA PRO A 123 -9.48 -10.62 0.66
C PRO A 123 -10.28 -9.83 -0.39
N GLU A 124 -10.81 -8.66 -0.03
CA GLU A 124 -11.65 -7.84 -0.92
C GLU A 124 -10.81 -7.20 -2.03
N GLN A 125 -9.58 -6.79 -1.71
CA GLN A 125 -8.63 -6.23 -2.67
C GLN A 125 -8.18 -7.29 -3.69
N LEU A 126 -7.99 -8.53 -3.26
CA LEU A 126 -7.61 -9.63 -4.16
C LEU A 126 -8.74 -10.05 -5.12
N LEU A 127 -9.99 -9.69 -4.81
CA LEU A 127 -11.11 -9.84 -5.73
C LEU A 127 -11.24 -8.68 -6.72
N ASP A 128 -10.51 -7.58 -6.55
CA ASP A 128 -10.39 -6.53 -7.54
C ASP A 128 -9.26 -6.88 -8.55
N PRO A 129 -9.58 -7.12 -9.83
CA PRO A 129 -8.57 -7.49 -10.82
C PRO A 129 -7.49 -6.44 -11.06
N GLY A 130 -7.79 -5.16 -10.88
CA GLY A 130 -6.81 -4.08 -11.03
C GLY A 130 -5.78 -4.16 -9.93
N PHE A 131 -6.22 -4.22 -8.67
CA PHE A 131 -5.36 -4.38 -7.51
C PHE A 131 -4.53 -5.67 -7.59
N ALA A 132 -5.17 -6.82 -7.85
CA ALA A 132 -4.47 -8.11 -7.91
C ALA A 132 -3.40 -8.14 -9.03
N THR A 133 -3.71 -7.50 -10.17
CA THR A 133 -2.75 -7.33 -11.28
C THR A 133 -1.59 -6.43 -10.86
N ASP A 134 -1.86 -5.31 -10.19
CA ASP A 134 -0.81 -4.41 -9.70
C ASP A 134 0.09 -5.12 -8.70
N ALA A 135 -0.47 -5.81 -7.71
CA ALA A 135 0.29 -6.58 -6.73
C ALA A 135 1.25 -7.58 -7.42
N PHE A 136 0.76 -8.31 -8.44
CA PHE A 136 1.60 -9.21 -9.25
C PHE A 136 2.72 -8.46 -9.98
N LEU A 137 2.40 -7.37 -10.69
CA LEU A 137 3.37 -6.58 -11.46
C LEU A 137 4.43 -5.95 -10.55
N ASN A 138 4.07 -5.52 -9.35
CA ASN A 138 4.98 -4.91 -8.37
C ASN A 138 6.02 -5.90 -7.91
N LYS A 139 5.57 -7.09 -7.51
CA LYS A 139 6.48 -8.14 -7.10
C LYS A 139 7.37 -8.59 -8.26
N MET A 140 6.85 -8.62 -9.49
CA MET A 140 7.66 -8.87 -10.69
C MET A 140 8.76 -7.84 -10.89
N ILE A 141 8.43 -6.54 -10.85
CA ILE A 141 9.40 -5.45 -11.06
C ILE A 141 10.49 -5.49 -9.98
N ARG A 142 10.12 -5.69 -8.71
CA ARG A 142 11.07 -5.76 -7.59
C ARG A 142 12.00 -6.96 -7.66
N LEU A 143 11.51 -8.12 -8.09
CA LEU A 143 12.35 -9.32 -8.26
C LEU A 143 13.28 -9.26 -9.48
N TYR A 144 13.00 -8.36 -10.42
CA TYR A 144 13.73 -8.21 -11.68
C TYR A 144 14.09 -6.73 -11.94
N PRO A 145 14.96 -6.12 -11.09
CA PRO A 145 15.38 -4.73 -11.25
C PRO A 145 16.05 -4.51 -12.61
N GLY A 146 15.99 -3.27 -13.12
CA GLY A 146 16.56 -2.93 -14.44
C GLY A 146 15.85 -3.60 -15.63
N ASN A 147 14.57 -3.96 -15.48
CA ASN A 147 13.76 -4.64 -16.50
C ASN A 147 14.23 -6.06 -16.87
N GLY A 148 14.87 -6.80 -15.95
CA GLY A 148 15.34 -8.16 -16.21
C GLY A 148 14.24 -9.14 -16.68
N TRP A 149 12.97 -8.86 -16.34
CA TRP A 149 11.79 -9.61 -16.76
C TRP A 149 11.46 -9.46 -18.26
N MET A 150 12.07 -8.48 -18.94
CA MET A 150 11.93 -8.30 -20.40
C MET A 150 12.62 -9.40 -21.22
N ALA A 151 13.55 -10.14 -20.61
CA ALA A 151 14.22 -11.29 -21.20
C ALA A 151 13.85 -12.57 -20.43
N GLY A 152 14.28 -13.74 -20.92
CA GLY A 152 14.10 -15.02 -20.23
C GLY A 152 12.75 -15.71 -20.46
N ASP A 153 12.58 -16.87 -19.81
CA ASP A 153 11.38 -17.69 -19.89
C ASP A 153 10.23 -17.09 -19.06
N ILE A 154 9.06 -16.95 -19.68
CA ILE A 154 7.88 -16.35 -19.04
C ILE A 154 7.40 -17.19 -17.86
N GLY A 155 7.43 -18.53 -17.98
CA GLY A 155 6.97 -19.40 -16.90
C GLY A 155 7.88 -19.34 -15.68
N GLN A 156 9.20 -19.28 -15.88
CA GLN A 156 10.15 -19.05 -14.79
C GLN A 156 9.97 -17.69 -14.12
N ILE A 157 9.66 -16.64 -14.89
CA ILE A 157 9.33 -15.33 -14.34
C ILE A 157 8.07 -15.40 -13.48
N SER A 158 6.98 -15.95 -14.02
CA SER A 158 5.72 -16.14 -13.29
C SER A 158 5.91 -16.93 -12.01
N GLN A 159 6.63 -18.06 -12.06
CA GLN A 159 6.94 -18.87 -10.88
C GLN A 159 7.75 -18.09 -9.84
N ARG A 160 8.76 -17.32 -10.25
CA ARG A 160 9.58 -16.57 -9.30
C ARG A 160 8.75 -15.52 -8.55
N VAL A 161 7.75 -14.95 -9.22
CA VAL A 161 6.82 -13.98 -8.62
C VAL A 161 5.83 -14.66 -7.69
N GLN A 162 5.16 -15.71 -8.14
CA GLN A 162 4.09 -16.37 -7.39
C GLN A 162 4.59 -17.29 -6.27
N VAL A 163 5.76 -17.92 -6.47
CA VAL A 163 6.32 -18.94 -5.58
C VAL A 163 5.30 -20.08 -5.35
N SER A 164 4.72 -20.59 -6.43
CA SER A 164 3.75 -21.69 -6.37
C SER A 164 4.42 -23.04 -6.13
N GLY A 165 3.68 -23.99 -5.55
CA GLY A 165 4.08 -25.39 -5.42
C GLY A 165 4.16 -26.15 -6.75
N TYR A 166 3.69 -25.55 -7.85
CA TYR A 166 3.66 -26.16 -9.19
C TYR A 166 4.39 -25.31 -10.24
N PRO A 167 5.72 -25.18 -10.16
CA PRO A 167 6.51 -24.27 -11.01
C PRO A 167 6.38 -24.53 -12.51
N ALA A 168 6.16 -25.78 -12.93
CA ALA A 168 6.01 -26.15 -14.33
C ALA A 168 4.62 -25.81 -14.92
N ALA A 169 3.68 -25.28 -14.13
CA ALA A 169 2.32 -25.00 -14.58
C ALA A 169 2.22 -23.76 -15.51
N TYR A 170 3.18 -22.84 -15.47
CA TYR A 170 3.09 -21.57 -16.20
C TYR A 170 3.53 -21.66 -17.66
N SER A 171 4.68 -22.29 -17.94
CA SER A 171 5.27 -22.31 -19.29
C SER A 171 4.31 -22.84 -20.37
N PRO A 172 3.48 -23.87 -20.14
CA PRO A 172 2.50 -24.34 -21.12
C PRO A 172 1.44 -23.29 -21.52
N GLU A 173 1.15 -22.32 -20.66
CA GLU A 173 0.08 -21.34 -20.86
C GLU A 173 0.57 -20.07 -21.57
N ALA A 174 1.90 -19.89 -21.70
CA ALA A 174 2.49 -18.66 -22.23
C ALA A 174 2.11 -18.39 -23.70
N ASN A 175 1.93 -19.43 -24.52
CA ASN A 175 1.49 -19.25 -25.90
C ASN A 175 0.05 -18.71 -25.99
N ASP A 176 -0.85 -19.30 -25.21
CA ASP A 176 -2.25 -18.88 -25.13
C ASP A 176 -2.37 -17.43 -24.64
N ALA A 177 -1.57 -17.06 -23.63
CA ALA A 177 -1.48 -15.68 -23.16
C ALA A 177 -1.02 -14.70 -24.25
N ARG A 178 -0.02 -15.07 -25.08
CA ARG A 178 0.43 -14.24 -26.21
C ARG A 178 -0.68 -14.01 -27.23
N LEU A 179 -1.44 -15.06 -27.56
CA LEU A 179 -2.56 -14.96 -28.50
C LEU A 179 -3.65 -14.02 -27.97
N ILE A 180 -4.03 -14.17 -26.70
CA ILE A 180 -5.03 -13.32 -26.04
C ILE A 180 -4.57 -11.87 -26.00
N VAL A 181 -3.36 -11.62 -25.48
CA VAL A 181 -2.79 -10.27 -25.37
C VAL A 181 -2.63 -9.65 -26.76
N GLY A 182 -2.24 -10.41 -27.78
CA GLY A 182 -2.14 -9.91 -29.15
C GLY A 182 -3.43 -9.31 -29.70
N GLN A 183 -4.59 -9.92 -29.40
CA GLN A 183 -5.91 -9.40 -29.81
C GLN A 183 -6.33 -8.16 -28.98
N LEU A 184 -6.07 -8.19 -27.68
CA LEU A 184 -6.49 -7.12 -26.75
C LEU A 184 -5.60 -5.88 -26.84
N TRP A 185 -4.30 -6.06 -27.09
CA TRP A 185 -3.32 -4.99 -27.15
C TRP A 185 -3.52 -4.13 -28.40
N THR A 186 -3.74 -4.74 -29.56
CA THR A 186 -4.05 -4.01 -30.81
C THR A 186 -5.37 -3.25 -30.72
N SER A 187 -6.39 -3.86 -30.13
CA SER A 187 -7.70 -3.23 -29.91
C SER A 187 -7.63 -2.04 -28.97
N SER A 188 -6.73 -2.08 -27.98
CA SER A 188 -6.59 -1.01 -26.98
C SER A 188 -5.77 0.17 -27.50
N VAL A 189 -4.75 -0.08 -28.32
CA VAL A 189 -3.96 0.96 -29.01
C VAL A 189 -4.79 1.68 -30.09
N ALA A 190 -5.74 1.00 -30.73
CA ALA A 190 -6.62 1.60 -31.74
C ALA A 190 -7.69 2.56 -31.18
N VAL A 191 -7.94 2.58 -29.87
CA VAL A 191 -9.00 3.38 -29.23
C VAL A 191 -8.50 4.73 -28.69
N THR A 192 -7.24 5.11 -28.92
CA THR A 192 -6.76 6.45 -28.52
C THR A 192 -6.80 7.47 -29.68
N PRO A 193 -7.93 8.17 -29.86
CA PRO A 193 -7.89 9.57 -30.29
C PRO A 193 -8.52 10.49 -29.24
N ASN A 194 -7.68 11.33 -28.65
CA ASN A 194 -7.94 12.70 -28.16
C ASN A 194 -9.33 13.00 -27.55
N ALA A 195 -9.45 13.00 -26.22
CA ALA A 195 -10.62 13.55 -25.51
C ALA A 195 -10.19 14.46 -24.36
N LYS A 196 -10.07 15.76 -24.66
CA LYS A 196 -10.24 16.84 -23.68
C LYS A 196 -11.72 16.87 -23.28
N GLN A 197 -12.04 16.52 -22.04
CA GLN A 197 -13.37 16.72 -21.48
C GLN A 197 -13.37 17.99 -20.61
N ALA A 198 -14.30 18.88 -20.94
CA ALA A 198 -14.48 20.19 -20.34
C ALA A 198 -15.18 20.09 -18.98
N THR A 199 -14.72 20.89 -18.01
CA THR A 199 -15.35 21.08 -16.70
C THR A 199 -16.31 22.30 -16.69
N PRO A 200 -17.42 22.26 -15.93
CA PRO A 200 -18.32 23.40 -15.78
C PRO A 200 -17.73 24.48 -14.86
N LYS A 201 -17.95 25.75 -15.23
CA LYS A 201 -17.59 26.95 -14.46
C LYS A 201 -18.57 27.15 -13.29
N GLU A 202 -18.04 27.30 -12.08
CA GLU A 202 -18.75 27.95 -10.97
C GLU A 202 -17.98 29.21 -10.52
N SER A 203 -18.73 30.27 -10.28
CA SER A 203 -18.29 31.66 -10.14
C SER A 203 -17.68 31.98 -8.78
N THR A 204 -16.52 32.63 -8.77
CA THR A 204 -15.87 33.19 -7.57
C THR A 204 -16.07 34.71 -7.47
N PRO A 205 -16.30 35.28 -6.28
CA PRO A 205 -16.09 36.70 -6.02
C PRO A 205 -14.58 37.01 -5.85
N LYS A 206 -14.17 38.16 -6.39
CA LYS A 206 -12.80 38.70 -6.38
C LYS A 206 -12.35 39.12 -4.98
N GLU A 207 -11.11 38.77 -4.61
CA GLU A 207 -10.32 39.57 -3.67
C GLU A 207 -8.82 39.65 -4.06
N SER A 208 -8.35 40.91 -4.06
CA SER A 208 -7.01 41.50 -3.90
C SER A 208 -5.73 40.75 -4.31
N THR A 209 -4.97 41.43 -5.18
CA THR A 209 -3.69 41.03 -5.78
C THR A 209 -2.52 41.06 -4.79
N SER A 210 -2.19 39.91 -4.21
CA SER A 210 -0.84 39.57 -3.73
C SER A 210 -0.16 38.67 -4.78
N LYS A 211 1.13 38.89 -5.07
CA LYS A 211 1.89 38.05 -6.02
C LYS A 211 1.69 36.56 -5.68
N LYS A 212 0.99 35.85 -6.56
CA LYS A 212 0.65 34.44 -6.37
C LYS A 212 1.95 33.63 -6.21
N PRO A 213 2.12 32.88 -5.11
CA PRO A 213 3.29 32.03 -4.95
C PRO A 213 3.37 31.04 -6.11
N THR A 214 4.56 30.87 -6.69
CA THR A 214 4.83 29.92 -7.79
C THR A 214 5.81 28.86 -7.28
N GLY A 215 5.37 27.60 -7.24
CA GLY A 215 6.12 26.44 -6.70
C GLY A 215 5.18 25.29 -6.35
N PRO A 216 5.66 24.05 -6.16
CA PRO A 216 4.81 22.97 -5.64
C PRO A 216 4.30 23.34 -4.24
N PHE A 217 3.15 22.79 -3.84
CA PHE A 217 2.52 23.11 -2.55
C PHE A 217 2.13 24.60 -2.39
N SER A 218 1.88 25.31 -3.50
CA SER A 218 1.45 26.72 -3.45
C SER A 218 -0.07 26.89 -3.33
N LYS A 219 -0.85 25.86 -3.69
CA LYS A 219 -2.31 25.89 -3.66
C LYS A 219 -2.79 25.29 -2.35
N SER A 220 -3.50 26.07 -1.53
CA SER A 220 -4.18 25.53 -0.35
C SER A 220 -5.38 24.69 -0.79
N LEU A 221 -5.41 23.43 -0.39
CA LEU A 221 -6.58 22.55 -0.51
C LEU A 221 -7.50 22.70 0.70
N LEU A 222 -6.92 22.85 1.89
CA LEU A 222 -7.67 23.00 3.14
C LEU A 222 -6.91 23.92 4.11
N LYS A 223 -7.68 24.67 4.90
CA LYS A 223 -7.24 25.36 6.11
C LYS A 223 -8.30 25.12 7.19
N ALA A 224 -7.94 24.43 8.27
CA ALA A 224 -8.87 24.01 9.31
C ALA A 224 -8.29 24.25 10.71
N VAL A 225 -9.16 24.55 11.66
CA VAL A 225 -8.85 24.56 13.10
C VAL A 225 -9.49 23.31 13.68
N PRO A 226 -8.72 22.25 14.03
CA PRO A 226 -9.29 21.02 14.55
C PRO A 226 -10.14 21.28 15.81
N GLY A 227 -11.21 20.51 15.98
CA GLY A 227 -12.12 20.57 17.14
C GLY A 227 -11.53 20.03 18.45
N LEU A 228 -10.28 20.40 18.75
CA LEU A 228 -9.52 19.92 19.90
C LEU A 228 -9.61 20.88 21.10
N PRO A 229 -9.62 20.38 22.34
CA PRO A 229 -9.95 21.16 23.53
C PRO A 229 -8.87 22.16 23.96
N ALA A 230 -7.61 22.00 23.52
CA ALA A 230 -6.49 22.88 23.90
C ALA A 230 -5.41 22.97 22.82
N ALA A 231 -4.56 24.00 22.94
CA ALA A 231 -3.32 24.11 22.16
C ALA A 231 -2.41 22.91 22.42
N PHE A 232 -1.65 22.52 21.41
CA PHE A 232 -0.57 21.55 21.61
C PHE A 232 0.67 22.22 22.21
N ASP A 233 1.51 21.39 22.81
CA ASP A 233 2.84 21.76 23.27
C ASP A 233 3.85 20.69 22.80
N ASP A 234 4.96 20.56 23.51
CA ASP A 234 6.02 19.60 23.19
C ASP A 234 5.69 18.16 23.64
N ARG A 235 4.60 17.96 24.40
CA ARG A 235 4.09 16.63 24.78
C ARG A 235 3.16 16.03 23.73
N HIS A 236 2.91 16.74 22.63
CA HIS A 236 1.99 16.33 21.58
C HIS A 236 2.76 15.94 20.31
N GLN A 237 2.58 14.69 19.88
CA GLN A 237 2.95 14.24 18.54
C GLN A 237 1.71 14.18 17.65
N VAL A 238 1.87 14.63 16.40
CA VAL A 238 0.81 14.63 15.39
C VAL A 238 1.19 13.66 14.28
N LEU A 239 0.25 12.82 13.89
CA LEU A 239 0.35 11.78 12.86
C LEU A 239 -0.86 11.88 11.93
N LEU A 240 -0.77 11.24 10.76
CA LEU A 240 -1.87 11.08 9.83
C LEU A 240 -2.06 9.60 9.50
N ALA A 241 -3.30 9.15 9.49
CA ALA A 241 -3.70 7.81 9.07
C ALA A 241 -5.19 7.80 8.73
N ASP A 242 -5.61 6.97 7.78
CA ASP A 242 -7.04 6.72 7.54
C ASP A 242 -7.58 5.75 8.62
N TRP A 243 -7.94 6.31 9.78
CA TRP A 243 -8.23 5.54 10.99
C TRP A 243 -9.54 4.75 10.86
N ASN A 244 -10.54 5.34 10.22
CA ASN A 244 -11.85 4.72 10.05
C ASN A 244 -12.02 3.98 8.71
N GLY A 245 -11.06 4.06 7.79
CA GLY A 245 -11.09 3.39 6.50
C GLY A 245 -12.02 4.08 5.48
N ASP A 246 -12.32 5.37 5.66
CA ASP A 246 -13.15 6.13 4.74
C ASP A 246 -12.37 6.68 3.53
N GLY A 247 -11.06 6.47 3.52
CA GLY A 247 -10.08 6.87 2.52
C GLY A 247 -9.58 8.32 2.69
N HIS A 248 -10.02 9.05 3.72
CA HIS A 248 -9.47 10.36 4.06
C HIS A 248 -8.50 10.21 5.22
N ALA A 249 -7.35 10.87 5.13
CA ALA A 249 -6.39 10.86 6.22
C ALA A 249 -6.96 11.60 7.45
N ASP A 250 -7.06 10.92 8.58
CA ASP A 250 -7.47 11.46 9.86
C ASP A 250 -6.27 12.02 10.64
N LEU A 251 -6.54 13.02 11.48
CA LEU A 251 -5.53 13.62 12.35
C LEU A 251 -5.43 12.81 13.64
N VAL A 252 -4.32 12.09 13.82
CA VAL A 252 -4.04 11.33 15.05
C VAL A 252 -3.11 12.16 15.94
N VAL A 253 -3.50 12.36 17.18
CA VAL A 253 -2.80 13.17 18.17
C VAL A 253 -2.45 12.30 19.36
N VAL A 254 -1.16 12.17 19.64
CA VAL A 254 -0.65 11.45 20.81
C VAL A 254 -0.23 12.48 21.86
N GLU A 255 -0.93 12.51 22.99
CA GLU A 255 -0.60 13.30 24.16
C GLU A 255 0.18 12.42 25.16
N GLN A 256 1.48 12.69 25.27
CA GLN A 256 2.41 11.77 25.92
C GLN A 256 2.29 11.76 27.44
N SER A 257 2.05 12.91 28.08
CA SER A 257 2.06 13.03 29.54
C SER A 257 1.24 14.21 30.04
N GLY A 258 0.96 14.23 31.36
CA GLY A 258 0.13 15.27 32.00
C GLY A 258 -1.34 15.22 31.57
N THR A 259 -1.79 14.04 31.17
CA THR A 259 -3.16 13.73 30.77
C THR A 259 -4.05 13.49 31.99
N ALA A 260 -5.37 13.54 31.81
CA ALA A 260 -6.33 13.28 32.88
C ALA A 260 -6.29 11.83 33.39
N SER A 261 -6.00 10.86 32.50
CA SER A 261 -5.85 9.46 32.88
C SER A 261 -4.52 9.14 33.58
N GLY A 262 -3.54 10.04 33.53
CA GLY A 262 -2.16 9.77 33.96
C GLY A 262 -1.39 8.82 33.04
N ALA A 263 -1.99 8.41 31.91
CA ALA A 263 -1.40 7.54 30.89
C ALA A 263 -1.18 8.32 29.58
N THR A 264 -0.47 7.73 28.61
CA THR A 264 -0.44 8.33 27.26
C THR A 264 -1.85 8.27 26.65
N GLU A 265 -2.33 9.38 26.09
CA GLU A 265 -3.67 9.46 25.48
C GLU A 265 -3.58 9.70 23.97
N VAL A 266 -4.51 9.11 23.22
CA VAL A 266 -4.62 9.25 21.77
C VAL A 266 -6.00 9.82 21.43
N ARG A 267 -6.01 10.83 20.57
CA ARG A 267 -7.21 11.41 19.97
C ARG A 267 -7.14 11.29 18.46
N VAL A 268 -8.25 10.98 17.81
CA VAL A 268 -8.34 10.93 16.35
C VAL A 268 -9.46 11.85 15.89
N MET A 269 -9.16 12.76 14.96
CA MET A 269 -10.12 13.70 14.38
C MET A 269 -10.33 13.38 12.89
N SER A 270 -11.58 13.33 12.45
CA SER A 270 -11.93 12.91 11.09
C SER A 270 -11.41 13.86 10.01
N GLY A 271 -10.67 13.34 9.03
CA GLY A 271 -10.22 14.09 7.86
C GLY A 271 -11.36 14.46 6.93
N ALA A 272 -12.32 13.55 6.76
CA ALA A 272 -13.51 13.72 5.90
C ALA A 272 -14.36 14.94 6.28
N ASN A 273 -14.22 15.46 7.50
CA ASN A 273 -14.97 16.62 7.98
C ASN A 273 -14.09 17.78 8.45
N ASN A 274 -12.87 17.90 7.89
CA ASN A 274 -11.93 18.97 8.22
C ASN A 274 -11.56 19.00 9.71
N PHE A 275 -11.37 17.81 10.30
CA PHE A 275 -10.93 17.59 11.68
C PHE A 275 -11.88 18.14 12.75
N GLN A 276 -13.18 18.21 12.47
CA GLN A 276 -14.18 18.70 13.42
C GLN A 276 -14.78 17.58 14.27
N ASN A 277 -14.85 16.34 13.77
CA ASN A 277 -15.44 15.22 14.50
C ASN A 277 -14.35 14.42 15.19
N LEU A 278 -14.55 14.14 16.47
CA LEU A 278 -13.76 13.19 17.23
C LEU A 278 -14.18 11.76 16.85
N LEU A 279 -13.25 10.97 16.34
CA LEU A 279 -13.43 9.54 16.04
C LEU A 279 -13.02 8.66 17.22
N LEU A 280 -11.99 9.08 17.96
CA LEU A 280 -11.47 8.32 19.10
C LEU A 280 -10.89 9.28 20.15
N HIS A 281 -11.11 8.97 21.42
CA HIS A 281 -10.31 9.47 22.54
C HIS A 281 -10.10 8.32 23.53
N THR A 282 -8.85 7.91 23.70
CA THR A 282 -8.51 6.70 24.46
C THR A 282 -7.19 6.87 25.21
N ALA A 283 -7.07 6.29 26.40
CA ALA A 283 -5.78 6.11 27.07
C ALA A 283 -5.20 4.77 26.61
N ILE A 284 -3.96 4.74 26.12
CA ILE A 284 -3.33 3.48 25.75
C ILE A 284 -2.84 2.74 27.02
N PRO A 285 -2.70 1.40 27.01
CA PRO A 285 -2.22 0.59 28.14
C PRO A 285 -0.71 0.79 28.43
N MET A 286 -0.27 2.04 28.47
CA MET A 286 1.08 2.47 28.78
C MET A 286 0.99 3.75 29.62
N GLY A 287 1.86 3.88 30.62
CA GLY A 287 1.95 5.09 31.44
C GLY A 287 2.31 6.35 30.64
N PRO A 288 2.62 7.45 31.34
CA PRO A 288 3.05 8.67 30.66
C PRO A 288 4.36 8.40 29.91
N THR A 289 4.43 8.85 28.66
CA THR A 289 5.63 8.83 27.83
C THR A 289 6.28 10.21 27.78
N ASP A 290 7.49 10.24 27.22
CA ASP A 290 8.32 11.44 27.12
C ASP A 290 9.12 11.45 25.81
N ALA A 291 10.10 12.37 25.70
CA ALA A 291 10.92 12.54 24.50
C ALA A 291 11.72 11.27 24.07
N ARG A 292 11.81 10.24 24.92
CA ARG A 292 12.41 8.95 24.57
C ARG A 292 11.51 8.10 23.68
N TYR A 293 10.24 8.45 23.54
CA TYR A 293 9.26 7.74 22.72
C TYR A 293 8.99 8.48 21.41
N VAL A 294 8.70 7.73 20.36
CA VAL A 294 8.16 8.24 19.10
C VAL A 294 7.09 7.28 18.59
N PHE A 295 6.08 7.85 17.96
CA PHE A 295 4.91 7.12 17.47
C PHE A 295 4.85 7.13 15.95
N SER A 296 4.28 6.08 15.35
CA SER A 296 3.93 6.02 13.93
C SER A 296 2.68 5.16 13.74
N MET A 297 2.02 5.29 12.58
CA MET A 297 0.82 4.52 12.24
C MET A 297 1.14 3.56 11.10
N ALA A 298 0.73 2.30 11.21
CA ALA A 298 0.77 1.31 10.13
C ALA A 298 -0.29 0.24 10.38
N ASP A 299 -0.87 -0.35 9.33
CA ASP A 299 -1.73 -1.54 9.45
C ASP A 299 -0.83 -2.77 9.69
N TRP A 300 -0.49 -3.02 10.96
CA TRP A 300 0.55 -3.97 11.38
C TRP A 300 0.16 -5.43 11.19
N ASN A 301 -1.12 -5.73 11.38
CA ASN A 301 -1.69 -7.06 11.23
C ASN A 301 -2.48 -7.26 9.93
N PHE A 302 -2.53 -6.25 9.05
CA PHE A 302 -3.24 -6.26 7.76
C PHE A 302 -4.77 -6.45 7.90
N ASP A 303 -5.35 -6.01 9.02
CA ASP A 303 -6.75 -6.25 9.32
C ASP A 303 -7.72 -5.23 8.72
N GLY A 304 -7.24 -4.14 8.15
CA GLY A 304 -8.14 -3.04 7.82
C GLY A 304 -7.72 -1.69 8.36
N ARG A 305 -7.13 -1.71 9.56
CA ARG A 305 -7.08 -0.57 10.46
C ARG A 305 -5.64 -0.24 10.80
N PHE A 306 -5.37 1.05 10.93
CA PHE A 306 -4.06 1.49 11.37
C PHE A 306 -3.85 1.19 12.85
N ASP A 307 -2.75 0.53 13.15
CA ASP A 307 -2.23 0.28 14.48
C ASP A 307 -1.27 1.39 14.92
N LEU A 308 -1.13 1.56 16.23
CA LEU A 308 -0.15 2.49 16.80
C LEU A 308 1.16 1.76 17.09
N VAL A 309 2.21 2.13 16.36
CA VAL A 309 3.58 1.66 16.60
C VAL A 309 4.28 2.62 17.55
N VAL A 310 4.66 2.13 18.72
CA VAL A 310 5.36 2.85 19.78
C VAL A 310 6.82 2.42 19.80
N THR A 311 7.73 3.37 19.57
CA THR A 311 9.18 3.12 19.62
C THR A 311 9.79 3.82 20.82
N GLN A 312 10.33 3.05 21.76
CA GLN A 312 11.13 3.55 22.87
C GLN A 312 12.61 3.57 22.47
N LYS A 313 13.11 4.78 22.15
CA LYS A 313 14.45 5.01 21.61
C LYS A 313 15.56 4.72 22.62
N SER A 314 15.34 5.08 23.88
CA SER A 314 16.34 5.03 24.94
C SER A 314 15.73 4.86 26.33
N GLY A 315 16.60 4.61 27.33
CA GLY A 315 16.19 4.34 28.71
C GLY A 315 15.34 3.07 28.85
N THR A 316 15.51 2.13 27.93
CA THR A 316 14.91 0.81 27.91
C THR A 316 15.61 -0.12 28.90
N ALA A 317 14.89 -1.11 29.42
CA ALA A 317 15.47 -2.10 30.33
C ALA A 317 16.47 -3.01 29.61
N SER A 318 16.23 -3.27 28.32
CA SER A 318 17.12 -4.08 27.47
C SER A 318 18.43 -3.38 27.08
N GLY A 319 18.50 -2.05 27.18
CA GLY A 319 19.60 -1.26 26.61
C GLY A 319 19.54 -1.12 25.07
N HIS A 320 18.50 -1.66 24.44
CA HIS A 320 18.25 -1.62 22.99
C HIS A 320 17.00 -0.81 22.69
N THR A 321 16.79 -0.42 21.43
CA THR A 321 15.51 0.20 21.04
C THR A 321 14.39 -0.83 21.13
N GLU A 322 13.30 -0.51 21.82
CA GLU A 322 12.14 -1.40 22.01
C GLU A 322 10.94 -0.88 21.23
N VAL A 323 10.19 -1.80 20.60
CA VAL A 323 8.99 -1.50 19.82
C VAL A 323 7.81 -2.25 20.39
N ARG A 324 6.70 -1.52 20.59
CA ARG A 324 5.40 -2.09 20.98
C ARG A 324 4.35 -1.65 19.97
N VAL A 325 3.43 -2.53 19.62
CA VAL A 325 2.37 -2.24 18.64
C VAL A 325 1.03 -2.45 19.31
N LEU A 326 0.16 -1.44 19.22
CA LEU A 326 -1.20 -1.48 19.75
C LEU A 326 -2.23 -1.58 18.63
N ASP A 327 -3.13 -2.55 18.80
CA ASP A 327 -4.17 -2.94 17.85
C ASP A 327 -5.23 -1.83 17.66
N GLY A 328 -5.32 -1.30 16.45
CA GLY A 328 -6.31 -0.32 16.01
C GLY A 328 -7.74 -0.85 16.09
N ALA A 329 -7.96 -2.13 15.76
CA ALA A 329 -9.27 -2.78 15.88
C ALA A 329 -9.75 -2.88 17.33
N SER A 330 -8.82 -2.89 18.28
CA SER A 330 -9.12 -2.84 19.72
C SER A 330 -9.29 -1.44 20.28
N TYR A 331 -9.29 -0.39 19.44
CA TYR A 331 -9.20 1.00 19.87
C TYR A 331 -7.96 1.30 20.72
N LEU A 332 -6.82 0.70 20.31
CA LEU A 332 -5.50 0.82 20.95
C LEU A 332 -5.47 0.29 22.40
N ARG A 333 -6.30 -0.71 22.72
CA ARG A 333 -6.38 -1.30 24.06
C ARG A 333 -5.60 -2.62 24.21
N ARG A 334 -5.25 -3.26 23.10
CA ARG A 334 -4.55 -4.56 23.06
C ARG A 334 -3.20 -4.42 22.37
N TYR A 335 -2.18 -5.08 22.90
CA TYR A 335 -0.90 -5.21 22.23
C TYR A 335 -0.96 -6.30 21.15
N LEU A 336 -0.46 -5.99 19.95
CA LEU A 336 -0.19 -6.97 18.89
C LEU A 336 1.21 -7.56 19.02
N GLN A 337 2.16 -6.73 19.44
CA GLN A 337 3.57 -7.09 19.49
C GLN A 337 4.33 -6.27 20.52
N GLU A 338 5.30 -6.90 21.15
CA GLU A 338 6.36 -6.28 21.93
C GLU A 338 7.69 -6.91 21.51
N THR A 339 8.70 -6.09 21.23
CA THR A 339 9.94 -6.57 20.59
C THR A 339 11.13 -5.71 20.99
N ILE A 340 12.25 -6.37 21.25
CA ILE A 340 13.57 -5.75 21.40
C ILE A 340 14.24 -5.82 20.02
N THR A 341 14.66 -4.68 19.49
CA THR A 341 15.30 -4.64 18.16
C THR A 341 16.82 -4.86 18.27
N PRO A 342 17.52 -5.25 17.18
CA PRO A 342 18.98 -5.32 17.15
C PRO A 342 19.65 -3.94 17.16
N LEU A 343 18.88 -2.85 17.09
CA LEU A 343 19.41 -1.51 17.24
C LEU A 343 19.85 -1.32 18.69
N GLY A 344 21.08 -0.85 18.87
CA GLY A 344 21.55 -0.38 20.17
C GLY A 344 20.71 0.80 20.70
N PRO A 345 21.20 1.51 21.73
CA PRO A 345 20.50 2.68 22.22
C PRO A 345 20.41 3.73 21.11
N THR A 346 19.19 4.15 20.79
CA THR A 346 18.94 5.25 19.85
C THR A 346 18.57 6.52 20.60
N GLY A 347 18.14 7.57 19.89
CA GLY A 347 17.91 8.89 20.48
C GLY A 347 17.55 9.91 19.42
N ASP A 348 17.79 11.19 19.68
CA ASP A 348 17.33 12.27 18.81
C ASP A 348 18.05 12.35 17.46
N CYS A 349 19.18 11.63 17.30
CA CYS A 349 19.79 11.37 16.00
C CYS A 349 19.00 10.38 15.13
N HIS A 350 17.91 9.77 15.63
CA HIS A 350 17.14 8.77 14.90
C HIS A 350 15.71 9.24 14.67
N ALA A 351 15.18 8.96 13.48
CA ALA A 351 13.77 9.04 13.15
C ALA A 351 13.27 7.66 12.74
N PHE A 352 11.98 7.40 12.96
CA PHE A 352 11.37 6.10 12.80
C PHE A 352 10.05 6.23 12.05
N THR A 353 9.78 5.30 11.14
CA THR A 353 8.50 5.18 10.45
C THR A 353 8.25 3.72 10.10
N ALA A 354 6.98 3.30 10.20
CA ALA A 354 6.55 1.95 9.89
C ALA A 354 5.79 1.93 8.56
N ALA A 355 6.16 1.01 7.67
CA ALA A 355 5.49 0.77 6.40
C ALA A 355 5.95 -0.57 5.83
N ASP A 356 5.13 -1.22 5.02
CA ASP A 356 5.49 -2.47 4.35
C ASP A 356 6.48 -2.21 3.19
N TRP A 357 7.78 -2.34 3.48
CA TRP A 357 8.86 -1.87 2.62
C TRP A 357 9.15 -2.84 1.49
N ASN A 358 9.05 -4.13 1.77
CA ASN A 358 9.29 -5.20 0.81
C ASN A 358 7.98 -5.74 0.19
N ALA A 359 6.82 -5.14 0.52
CA ALA A 359 5.45 -5.58 0.23
C ALA A 359 5.27 -7.09 0.38
N ASP A 360 5.64 -7.59 1.56
CA ASP A 360 5.40 -8.97 2.01
C ASP A 360 4.18 -9.10 2.92
N GLY A 361 3.43 -8.00 3.10
CA GLY A 361 2.25 -7.96 3.94
C GLY A 361 2.54 -7.93 5.42
N ARG A 362 3.70 -7.43 5.85
CA ARG A 362 4.01 -7.11 7.25
C ARG A 362 4.74 -5.78 7.29
N PRO A 363 4.29 -4.76 8.06
CA PRO A 363 5.00 -3.50 8.03
C PRO A 363 6.39 -3.65 8.63
N ASP A 364 7.35 -3.11 7.90
CA ASP A 364 8.73 -2.99 8.29
C ASP A 364 8.94 -1.69 9.06
N MET A 365 10.11 -1.55 9.68
CA MET A 365 10.49 -0.34 10.40
C MET A 365 11.70 0.31 9.75
N ALA A 366 11.49 1.46 9.13
CA ALA A 366 12.57 2.30 8.63
C ALA A 366 13.12 3.22 9.72
N VAL A 367 14.44 3.25 9.82
CA VAL A 367 15.21 4.01 10.79
C VAL A 367 16.16 4.92 10.06
N VAL A 368 15.95 6.22 10.21
CA VAL A 368 16.81 7.25 9.62
C VAL A 368 17.77 7.78 10.67
N GLN A 369 19.06 7.48 10.52
CA GLN A 369 20.11 8.03 11.35
C GLN A 369 20.62 9.35 10.75
N LYS A 370 20.32 10.45 11.43
CA LYS A 370 20.56 11.83 11.01
C LYS A 370 21.98 12.31 11.31
N CYS A 371 22.55 11.81 12.41
CA CYS A 371 23.86 12.21 12.94
C CYS A 371 24.62 11.03 13.57
N GLY A 372 25.93 11.20 13.74
CA GLY A 372 26.83 10.17 14.26
C GLY A 372 27.00 8.96 13.32
N THR A 373 26.72 9.16 12.02
CA THR A 373 26.77 8.12 10.99
C THR A 373 28.21 7.83 10.56
N ALA A 374 28.47 6.57 10.18
CA ALA A 374 29.79 6.13 9.75
C ALA A 374 30.17 6.74 8.40
N SER A 375 29.19 6.91 7.51
CA SER A 375 29.38 7.55 6.19
C SER A 375 29.56 9.07 6.25
N GLY A 376 29.23 9.72 7.38
CA GLY A 376 29.13 11.17 7.46
C GLY A 376 27.91 11.77 6.73
N HIS A 377 27.05 10.92 6.15
CA HIS A 377 25.79 11.25 5.50
C HIS A 377 24.61 10.74 6.31
N THR A 378 23.38 11.15 5.98
CA THR A 378 22.20 10.52 6.58
C THR A 378 22.10 9.07 6.10
N GLU A 379 21.87 8.14 7.03
CA GLU A 379 21.78 6.70 6.76
C GLU A 379 20.37 6.19 7.02
N VAL A 380 19.91 5.26 6.19
CA VAL A 380 18.61 4.60 6.32
C VAL A 380 18.86 3.12 6.55
N ARG A 381 18.23 2.57 7.58
CA ARG A 381 18.17 1.13 7.83
C ARG A 381 16.71 0.70 7.87
N VAL A 382 16.42 -0.51 7.43
CA VAL A 382 15.07 -1.07 7.43
C VAL A 382 15.09 -2.40 8.14
N LEU A 383 14.34 -2.52 9.23
CA LEU A 383 14.14 -3.76 9.97
C LEU A 383 12.90 -4.49 9.44
N ASP A 384 13.07 -5.78 9.18
CA ASP A 384 12.08 -6.67 8.60
C ASP A 384 10.96 -7.03 9.59
N GLY A 385 9.74 -6.59 9.32
CA GLY A 385 8.54 -6.89 10.09
C GLY A 385 8.26 -8.40 10.15
N ALA A 386 8.50 -9.12 9.06
CA ALA A 386 8.35 -10.57 9.00
C ALA A 386 9.30 -11.34 9.91
N SER A 387 10.42 -10.72 10.30
CA SER A 387 11.38 -11.28 11.26
C SER A 387 11.10 -10.89 12.72
N ASN A 388 9.99 -10.22 13.01
CA ASN A 388 9.78 -9.49 14.28
C ASN A 388 10.88 -8.44 14.52
N LEU A 389 11.23 -7.68 13.47
CA LEU A 389 12.24 -6.63 13.48
C LEU A 389 13.65 -7.10 13.92
N GLN A 390 13.99 -8.36 13.70
CA GLN A 390 15.30 -8.94 14.05
C GLN A 390 16.32 -8.92 12.91
N ARG A 391 15.86 -8.74 11.67
CA ARG A 391 16.70 -8.79 10.46
C ARG A 391 16.66 -7.46 9.73
N TYR A 392 17.79 -7.03 9.19
CA TYR A 392 17.85 -5.87 8.31
C TYR A 392 17.47 -6.28 6.87
N LEU A 393 16.51 -5.58 6.26
CA LEU A 393 16.21 -5.67 4.82
C LEU A 393 17.17 -4.81 4.00
N GLN A 394 17.56 -3.67 4.55
CA GLN A 394 18.35 -2.68 3.85
C GLN A 394 19.17 -1.84 4.84
N GLU A 395 20.38 -1.49 4.42
CA GLU A 395 21.21 -0.48 5.05
C GLU A 395 21.83 0.38 3.94
N SER A 396 21.64 1.69 3.98
CA SER A 396 22.05 2.57 2.87
C SER A 396 22.43 3.95 3.38
N ALA A 397 23.63 4.41 3.01
CA ALA A 397 23.96 5.83 3.09
C ALA A 397 23.24 6.57 1.96
N THR A 398 22.69 7.73 2.27
CA THR A 398 21.97 8.57 1.31
C THR A 398 22.89 9.67 0.77
N PRO A 399 22.61 10.25 -0.41
CA PRO A 399 23.28 11.45 -0.88
C PRO A 399 22.88 12.71 -0.10
N LEU A 400 22.00 12.61 0.92
CA LEU A 400 21.80 13.70 1.86
C LEU A 400 23.04 13.83 2.74
N GLY A 401 23.58 15.03 2.85
CA GLY A 401 24.53 15.34 3.92
C GLY A 401 23.88 15.19 5.29
N LYS A 402 24.62 15.50 6.36
CA LYS A 402 24.11 15.44 7.73
C LYS A 402 22.78 16.21 7.87
N THR A 403 21.77 15.53 8.39
CA THR A 403 20.47 16.12 8.73
C THR A 403 20.37 16.38 10.25
N ASP A 404 19.41 17.19 10.66
CA ASP A 404 19.24 17.67 12.03
C ASP A 404 17.77 17.64 12.47
N ALA A 405 17.44 18.26 13.61
CA ALA A 405 16.07 18.34 14.14
C ALA A 405 15.07 19.07 13.22
N ARG A 406 15.53 19.85 12.25
CA ARG A 406 14.65 20.50 11.26
C ARG A 406 14.19 19.55 10.16
N HIS A 407 14.74 18.34 10.09
CA HIS A 407 14.38 17.36 9.08
C HIS A 407 13.37 16.37 9.64
N THR A 408 12.24 16.25 8.95
CA THR A 408 11.21 15.25 9.16
C THR A 408 11.22 14.27 8.00
N PHE A 409 10.90 13.01 8.30
CA PHE A 409 11.02 11.89 7.38
C PHE A 409 9.66 11.18 7.32
N SER A 410 9.20 10.91 6.10
CA SER A 410 8.00 10.14 5.80
C SER A 410 8.32 9.20 4.66
N VAL A 411 7.51 8.16 4.49
CA VAL A 411 7.70 7.16 3.44
C VAL A 411 6.42 7.06 2.63
N ALA A 412 6.58 7.02 1.31
CA ALA A 412 5.48 6.89 0.38
C ALA A 412 6.03 6.46 -0.97
N ASP A 413 5.22 5.76 -1.77
CA ASP A 413 5.53 5.51 -3.17
C ASP A 413 5.29 6.81 -3.97
N TRP A 414 6.34 7.60 -4.19
CA TRP A 414 6.23 8.94 -4.75
C TRP A 414 6.03 8.92 -6.26
N ASN A 415 6.65 7.96 -6.95
CA ASN A 415 6.66 7.86 -8.41
C ASN A 415 5.75 6.74 -8.95
N GLY A 416 5.05 5.99 -8.09
CA GLY A 416 4.15 4.92 -8.49
C GLY A 416 4.86 3.61 -8.89
N ASP A 417 6.13 3.45 -8.50
CA ASP A 417 6.93 2.27 -8.82
C ASP A 417 6.82 1.16 -7.76
N LEU A 418 6.14 1.46 -6.64
CA LEU A 418 5.83 0.57 -5.51
C LEU A 418 7.06 0.11 -4.73
N ASN A 419 8.16 0.85 -4.85
CA ASN A 419 9.21 0.92 -3.85
C ASN A 419 8.95 2.18 -3.02
N LEU A 420 8.92 2.03 -1.70
CA LEU A 420 8.71 3.20 -0.85
C LEU A 420 9.90 4.15 -0.97
N ASP A 421 9.59 5.40 -1.29
CA ASP A 421 10.55 6.48 -1.36
C ASP A 421 10.68 7.18 -0.01
N LEU A 422 11.86 7.70 0.28
CA LEU A 422 12.09 8.50 1.47
C LEU A 422 11.77 9.96 1.18
N VAL A 423 10.69 10.45 1.76
CA VAL A 423 10.26 11.85 1.68
C VAL A 423 10.85 12.62 2.84
N VAL A 424 11.71 13.59 2.53
CA VAL A 424 12.42 14.42 3.49
C VAL A 424 11.92 15.85 3.41
N THR A 425 11.27 16.29 4.47
CA THR A 425 10.81 17.65 4.65
C THR A 425 11.78 18.38 5.58
N GLN A 426 12.34 19.49 5.12
CA GLN A 426 13.23 20.33 5.91
C GLN A 426 12.49 21.62 6.27
N LYS A 427 12.23 21.79 7.57
CA LYS A 427 11.67 23.01 8.13
C LYS A 427 12.62 24.19 7.92
N SER A 428 12.03 25.35 7.69
CA SER A 428 12.79 26.58 7.50
C SER A 428 13.46 27.06 8.79
N GLY A 429 14.68 27.60 8.70
CA GLY A 429 15.29 28.32 9.83
C GLY A 429 14.85 29.79 9.85
N PRO A 430 15.17 30.59 10.89
CA PRO A 430 14.66 31.97 11.06
C PRO A 430 14.96 32.96 9.91
N LYS A 431 15.86 32.59 8.98
CA LYS A 431 16.29 33.41 7.83
C LYS A 431 15.75 32.92 6.48
N SER A 432 15.10 31.75 6.44
CA SER A 432 14.42 31.21 5.24
C SER A 432 12.93 31.12 5.54
N ASN A 433 12.08 31.39 4.56
CA ASN A 433 10.62 31.23 4.71
C ASN A 433 10.11 30.03 3.91
N GLU A 434 11.00 29.14 3.46
CA GLU A 434 10.66 28.02 2.58
C GLU A 434 10.96 26.69 3.25
N THR A 435 9.99 25.79 3.19
CA THR A 435 10.16 24.37 3.52
C THR A 435 10.78 23.70 2.30
N VAL A 436 11.81 22.87 2.48
CA VAL A 436 12.46 22.16 1.37
C VAL A 436 12.02 20.71 1.37
N LEU A 437 11.47 20.24 0.26
CA LEU A 437 11.12 18.84 0.02
C LEU A 437 12.20 18.18 -0.83
N ARG A 438 12.69 17.04 -0.34
CA ARG A 438 13.57 16.14 -1.09
C ARG A 438 12.98 14.75 -1.05
N VAL A 439 12.98 14.07 -2.19
CA VAL A 439 12.48 12.70 -2.28
C VAL A 439 13.61 11.84 -2.82
N LEU A 440 13.95 10.79 -2.07
CA LEU A 440 14.98 9.83 -2.45
C LEU A 440 14.32 8.56 -2.96
N ASP A 441 14.82 8.10 -4.10
CA ASP A 441 14.27 6.97 -4.84
C ASP A 441 14.54 5.65 -4.11
N GLY A 442 13.47 4.99 -3.65
CA GLY A 442 13.50 3.69 -2.99
C GLY A 442 14.04 2.58 -3.89
N ALA A 443 13.69 2.59 -5.18
CA ALA A 443 14.19 1.61 -6.15
C ALA A 443 15.72 1.69 -6.33
N SER A 444 16.29 2.89 -6.13
CA SER A 444 17.74 3.12 -6.13
C SER A 444 18.44 2.82 -4.81
N GLN A 445 17.74 2.27 -3.81
CA GLN A 445 18.20 2.18 -2.42
C GLN A 445 18.59 3.56 -1.84
N PHE A 446 17.79 4.59 -2.13
CA PHE A 446 17.98 5.99 -1.71
C PHE A 446 19.29 6.61 -2.21
N ARG A 447 19.87 6.12 -3.31
CA ARG A 447 21.08 6.71 -3.92
C ARG A 447 20.76 7.84 -4.90
N GLY A 448 19.55 7.84 -5.46
CA GLY A 448 19.02 8.86 -6.36
C GLY A 448 18.02 9.80 -5.70
N PHE A 449 17.85 10.98 -6.28
CA PHE A 449 16.77 11.90 -5.92
C PHE A 449 15.70 11.89 -7.01
N LEU A 450 14.44 11.69 -6.62
CA LEU A 450 13.27 11.93 -7.47
C LEU A 450 12.89 13.41 -7.49
N LEU A 451 13.09 14.11 -6.37
CA LEU A 451 12.71 15.51 -6.20
C LEU A 451 13.68 16.29 -5.33
N LYS A 452 13.92 17.55 -5.69
CA LYS A 452 14.49 18.60 -4.83
C LYS A 452 13.77 19.93 -5.12
N LYS A 453 12.87 20.36 -4.25
CA LYS A 453 12.07 21.57 -4.44
C LYS A 453 11.86 22.32 -3.13
N SER A 454 11.78 23.65 -3.21
CA SER A 454 11.24 24.48 -2.12
C SER A 454 9.74 24.66 -2.31
N THR A 455 8.98 24.71 -1.21
CA THR A 455 7.59 25.14 -1.21
C THR A 455 7.51 26.63 -1.54
N ALA A 456 6.30 27.11 -1.87
CA ALA A 456 5.96 28.52 -1.69
C ALA A 456 6.29 28.99 -0.24
N LYS A 457 6.48 30.30 -0.03
CA LYS A 457 6.87 30.92 1.26
C LYS A 457 5.94 30.59 2.45
N VAL A 458 6.04 29.38 2.97
CA VAL A 458 5.39 28.87 4.17
C VAL A 458 6.52 28.59 5.16
N SER A 459 6.73 29.53 6.08
CA SER A 459 7.71 29.39 7.14
C SER A 459 7.23 28.31 8.10
N THR A 460 8.00 27.24 8.20
CA THR A 460 7.78 26.15 9.17
C THR A 460 8.96 26.11 10.12
N ASP A 461 8.69 25.85 11.39
CA ASP A 461 9.66 25.80 12.48
C ASP A 461 9.23 24.71 13.49
N ASP A 462 9.83 24.68 14.67
CA ASP A 462 9.55 23.64 15.68
C ASP A 462 8.10 23.61 16.17
N ARG A 463 7.33 24.68 15.91
CA ARG A 463 5.88 24.73 16.18
C ARG A 463 5.06 23.94 15.18
N HIS A 464 5.67 23.47 14.08
CA HIS A 464 4.98 22.81 12.98
C HIS A 464 5.33 21.32 12.93
N SER A 465 4.32 20.49 12.70
CA SER A 465 4.47 19.10 12.26
C SER A 465 4.19 19.04 10.76
N LEU A 466 4.98 18.24 10.04
CA LEU A 466 4.88 18.06 8.59
C LEU A 466 4.66 16.59 8.27
N ALA A 467 3.78 16.31 7.32
CA ALA A 467 3.53 14.99 6.77
C ALA A 467 3.17 15.12 5.28
N VAL A 468 3.24 14.01 4.55
CA VAL A 468 2.77 13.93 3.16
C VAL A 468 1.74 12.83 3.02
N VAL A 469 0.67 13.09 2.27
CA VAL A 469 -0.40 12.12 1.98
C VAL A 469 -1.15 12.57 0.73
N ASP A 470 -1.69 11.65 -0.06
CA ASP A 470 -2.63 12.00 -1.14
C ASP A 470 -4.00 12.38 -0.53
N TRP A 471 -4.16 13.67 -0.19
CA TRP A 471 -5.30 14.15 0.59
C TRP A 471 -6.57 14.20 -0.25
N ASN A 472 -6.44 14.63 -1.50
CA ASN A 472 -7.56 14.80 -2.44
C ASN A 472 -7.77 13.60 -3.37
N ARG A 473 -6.96 12.54 -3.23
CA ARG A 473 -7.00 11.30 -4.02
C ARG A 473 -6.77 11.54 -5.51
N ASP A 474 -5.90 12.49 -5.84
CA ASP A 474 -5.54 12.78 -7.24
C ASP A 474 -4.30 11.99 -7.73
N GLY A 475 -3.76 11.12 -6.88
CA GLY A 475 -2.57 10.31 -7.14
C GLY A 475 -1.27 11.07 -6.93
N ARG A 476 -1.30 12.29 -6.39
CA ARG A 476 -0.13 13.08 -5.99
C ARG A 476 -0.15 13.28 -4.49
N LEU A 477 1.02 13.22 -3.88
CA LEU A 477 1.14 13.48 -2.45
C LEU A 477 1.07 14.99 -2.17
N ASP A 478 0.19 15.36 -1.26
CA ASP A 478 0.00 16.70 -0.73
C ASP A 478 0.82 16.91 0.55
N LEU A 479 1.20 18.16 0.83
CA LEU A 479 1.91 18.52 2.04
C LEU A 479 0.91 18.94 3.13
N VAL A 480 0.93 18.24 4.25
CA VAL A 480 0.16 18.56 5.45
C VAL A 480 1.05 19.30 6.44
N VAL A 481 0.60 20.47 6.85
CA VAL A 481 1.28 21.34 7.81
C VAL A 481 0.37 21.56 8.99
N VAL A 482 0.74 21.05 10.16
CA VAL A 482 0.00 21.25 11.41
C VAL A 482 0.79 22.16 12.33
N GLN A 483 0.32 23.39 12.52
CA GLN A 483 0.89 24.31 13.49
C GLN A 483 0.32 23.98 14.88
N LYS A 484 1.17 23.41 15.74
CA LYS A 484 0.86 22.95 17.09
C LYS A 484 0.54 24.12 18.04
N TRP A 485 1.31 25.20 17.96
CA TRP A 485 1.17 26.35 18.85
C TRP A 485 1.67 27.68 18.27
N GLY A 486 1.46 28.77 19.01
CA GLY A 486 1.91 30.12 18.65
C GLY A 486 0.97 30.87 17.69
N MET A 487 -0.24 30.37 17.47
CA MET A 487 -1.32 31.10 16.79
C MET A 487 -2.05 32.04 17.74
N ALA A 488 -2.64 33.09 17.20
CA ALA A 488 -3.54 33.98 17.96
C ALA A 488 -4.69 33.15 18.56
N GLY A 489 -4.90 33.28 19.87
CA GLY A 489 -5.91 32.51 20.61
C GLY A 489 -5.49 31.08 21.00
N GLY A 490 -4.22 30.70 20.80
CA GLY A 490 -3.67 29.43 21.29
C GLY A 490 -4.28 28.19 20.63
N ARG A 491 -4.67 28.26 19.36
CA ARG A 491 -5.28 27.12 18.65
C ARG A 491 -4.31 26.44 17.71
N THR A 492 -4.51 25.13 17.52
CA THR A 492 -3.85 24.34 16.47
C THR A 492 -4.49 24.67 15.12
N GLU A 493 -3.69 24.76 14.05
CA GLU A 493 -4.18 24.95 12.68
C GLU A 493 -3.57 23.89 11.75
N ALA A 494 -4.41 23.26 10.93
CA ALA A 494 -3.98 22.34 9.88
C ALA A 494 -4.15 23.00 8.50
N ARG A 495 -3.12 22.92 7.67
CA ARG A 495 -3.14 23.34 6.26
C ARG A 495 -2.74 22.17 5.37
N ILE A 496 -3.47 21.99 4.28
CA ILE A 496 -3.15 21.03 3.23
C ILE A 496 -2.80 21.79 1.97
N LEU A 497 -1.64 21.49 1.39
CA LEU A 497 -1.10 22.16 0.23
C LEU A 497 -0.95 21.16 -0.93
N ALA A 498 -1.44 21.52 -2.11
CA ALA A 498 -1.52 20.63 -3.27
C ALA A 498 -0.14 20.28 -3.86
N GLY A 499 0.10 19.00 -4.15
CA GLY A 499 1.31 18.45 -4.76
C GLY A 499 1.69 18.92 -6.16
#